data_AF-A0A920UEP6-F1
#
_entry.id   AF-A0A920UEP6-F1
#
_cell.length_a   1.000
_cell.length_b   1.000
_cell.length_c   1.000
_cell.angle_alpha   90.00
_cell.angle_beta   90.00
_cell.angle_gamma   90.00
#
_symmetry.space_group_name_H-M   'P 1'
#
loop_
_entity.id
_entity.type
_entity.pdbx_description
1 polymer ?
#
loop_
_entity_poly.entity_id
_entity_poly.type
_entity_poly.pdbx_seq_one_letter_code
_entity_poly.pdbx_strand_id
1 'polypeptide(L)'
;MICHGGDGSGVRAQAAKGVEPGTSYFPKRFEFRISPRRRMSSPWRKFIRLLVNHRTGIAGKNWEEPKFPNLASRFKKGKNLVTVLATKEGSGKNPAGLWLGIRFQFADGSTMDMVSDQSWKVSTKNSDGWNTSEFDDTTWREASELGGMDMAPWGLAKRMKMSGSELAFGGRFRESLQNKTALTTALGRPNREQVTTTRPSVATTLQALALTNGEVLSALIKDGATALASEGGERQGLAKRVFMAALGRSPNQAESTMLAELSSGDNGAESVEDVLWAVTMLPEFQLIY
;
A
#
# COMPACT_ATOMS: atom_id res chain seq x y z
N MET A 1 -8.81 -7.55 -15.49
CA MET A 1 -7.49 -8.08 -15.89
C MET A 1 -7.36 -7.92 -17.39
N ILE A 2 -6.21 -7.48 -17.88
CA ILE A 2 -5.97 -7.19 -19.29
C ILE A 2 -4.74 -7.92 -19.83
N CYS A 3 -4.63 -8.06 -21.15
CA CYS A 3 -3.45 -8.58 -21.84
C CYS A 3 -3.27 -7.91 -23.21
N HIS A 4 -2.24 -8.30 -23.95
CA HIS A 4 -2.01 -7.77 -25.31
C HIS A 4 -3.00 -8.29 -26.38
N GLY A 5 -3.87 -9.25 -26.04
CA GLY A 5 -4.81 -9.89 -26.97
C GLY A 5 -4.16 -10.90 -27.93
N GLY A 6 -4.93 -11.89 -28.40
CA GLY A 6 -4.49 -12.82 -29.45
C GLY A 6 -4.94 -12.34 -30.84
N ASP A 7 -4.10 -12.60 -31.85
CA ASP A 7 -4.25 -12.37 -33.29
C ASP A 7 -5.62 -11.84 -33.78
N GLY A 8 -5.82 -10.52 -33.66
CA GLY A 8 -6.63 -9.66 -34.55
C GLY A 8 -8.06 -10.06 -34.94
N SER A 9 -8.64 -11.12 -34.38
CA SER A 9 -9.82 -11.82 -34.92
C SER A 9 -11.15 -11.38 -34.30
N GLY A 10 -11.15 -10.31 -33.49
CA GLY A 10 -12.38 -9.80 -32.87
C GLY A 10 -12.99 -10.72 -31.80
N VAL A 11 -12.38 -11.86 -31.51
CA VAL A 11 -12.80 -12.77 -30.44
C VAL A 11 -12.22 -12.28 -29.10
N ARG A 12 -13.06 -12.16 -28.07
CA ARG A 12 -12.63 -11.84 -26.69
C ARG A 12 -11.42 -12.70 -26.31
N ALA A 13 -10.34 -12.07 -25.86
CA ALA A 13 -9.12 -12.77 -25.48
C ALA A 13 -9.42 -13.78 -24.36
N GLN A 14 -9.07 -15.04 -24.57
CA GLN A 14 -9.32 -16.11 -23.61
C GLN A 14 -8.04 -16.41 -22.82
N ALA A 15 -8.07 -16.16 -21.52
CA ALA A 15 -6.95 -16.39 -20.61
C ALA A 15 -6.41 -17.83 -20.66
N ALA A 16 -7.31 -18.81 -20.84
CA ALA A 16 -6.99 -20.23 -20.85
C ALA A 16 -6.17 -20.70 -22.07
N LYS A 17 -6.20 -19.95 -23.19
CA LYS A 17 -5.46 -20.33 -24.41
C LYS A 17 -3.94 -20.16 -24.28
N GLY A 18 -3.49 -19.45 -23.24
CA GLY A 18 -2.08 -19.15 -23.04
C GLY A 18 -1.52 -18.21 -24.12
N VAL A 19 -0.35 -17.65 -23.84
CA VAL A 19 0.36 -16.73 -24.75
C VAL A 19 1.80 -17.19 -24.87
N GLU A 20 2.49 -16.95 -25.97
CA GLU A 20 3.94 -17.23 -26.05
C GLU A 20 4.74 -16.41 -25.02
N PRO A 21 5.92 -16.88 -24.58
CA PRO A 21 6.83 -16.08 -23.77
C PRO A 21 7.23 -14.79 -24.47
N GLY A 22 7.36 -13.70 -23.73
CA GLY A 22 7.64 -12.40 -24.31
C GLY A 22 7.39 -11.24 -23.35
N THR A 23 7.77 -10.05 -23.80
CA THR A 23 7.59 -8.81 -23.03
C THR A 23 6.50 -7.95 -23.67
N SER A 24 5.62 -7.42 -22.85
CA SER A 24 4.53 -6.50 -23.21
C SER A 24 4.69 -5.18 -22.47
N TYR A 25 4.37 -4.11 -23.18
CA TYR A 25 4.56 -2.73 -22.75
C TYR A 25 3.18 -2.07 -22.63
N PHE A 26 2.86 -1.53 -21.45
CA PHE A 26 1.56 -0.95 -21.14
C PHE A 26 1.72 0.49 -20.62
N PRO A 27 1.53 1.51 -21.46
CA PRO A 27 1.43 2.90 -21.03
C PRO A 27 -0.02 3.29 -20.72
N LYS A 28 -0.19 4.14 -19.71
CA LYS A 28 -1.44 4.80 -19.35
C LYS A 28 -1.19 6.26 -19.01
N ARG A 29 -1.77 7.14 -19.82
CA ARG A 29 -1.77 8.60 -19.61
C ARG A 29 -3.08 9.03 -18.95
N PHE A 30 -2.97 9.96 -18.02
CA PHE A 30 -4.10 10.61 -17.37
C PHE A 30 -3.67 11.96 -16.82
N GLU A 31 -4.65 12.81 -16.51
CA GLU A 31 -4.41 14.16 -16.01
C GLU A 31 -5.09 14.38 -14.66
N PHE A 32 -4.36 15.02 -13.75
CA PHE A 32 -4.90 15.46 -12.47
C PHE A 32 -5.25 16.93 -12.48
N ARG A 33 -6.49 17.24 -12.07
CA ARG A 33 -6.94 18.61 -11.81
C ARG A 33 -6.27 19.21 -10.56
N ILE A 34 -5.96 18.37 -9.57
CA ILE A 34 -5.37 18.75 -8.27
C ILE A 34 -4.26 17.75 -7.92
N SER A 35 -3.17 18.19 -7.29
CA SER A 35 -2.12 17.26 -6.83
C SER A 35 -2.66 16.30 -5.76
N PRO A 36 -2.35 14.99 -5.83
CA PRO A 36 -2.74 14.05 -4.78
C PRO A 36 -2.03 14.37 -3.45
N ARG A 37 -2.70 14.12 -2.33
CA ARG A 37 -2.12 14.33 -0.99
C ARG A 37 -1.11 13.23 -0.67
N ARG A 38 -0.17 13.50 0.25
CA ARG A 38 0.99 12.68 0.64
C ARG A 38 0.73 11.25 1.19
N ARG A 39 -0.47 10.68 1.03
CA ARG A 39 -0.72 9.28 1.39
C ARG A 39 -1.48 8.60 0.26
N MET A 40 -0.81 7.63 -0.36
CA MET A 40 -1.43 6.71 -1.29
C MET A 40 -0.87 5.32 -1.10
N SER A 41 -1.65 4.39 -0.58
CA SER A 41 -1.55 2.97 -0.89
C SER A 41 -2.51 2.72 -2.08
N SER A 42 -2.25 1.95 -3.14
CA SER A 42 -1.48 0.72 -3.33
C SER A 42 -1.11 0.53 -4.84
N PRO A 43 -0.41 -0.56 -5.19
CA PRO A 43 -0.52 -1.20 -6.50
C PRO A 43 -0.75 -2.71 -6.38
N TRP A 44 -1.94 -3.17 -6.76
CA TRP A 44 -2.17 -4.58 -7.02
C TRP A 44 -1.38 -5.02 -8.27
N ARG A 45 -0.73 -6.19 -8.30
CA ARG A 45 0.13 -6.65 -9.42
C ARG A 45 -0.02 -8.13 -9.78
N LYS A 46 0.20 -8.40 -11.07
CA LYS A 46 0.99 -9.53 -11.60
C LYS A 46 2.23 -8.95 -12.32
N PHE A 47 3.31 -9.72 -12.47
CA PHE A 47 4.65 -9.29 -12.91
C PHE A 47 4.78 -8.17 -13.91
N ILE A 48 5.10 -6.99 -13.40
CA ILE A 48 5.43 -5.87 -14.26
C ILE A 48 6.46 -4.98 -13.56
N ARG A 49 7.56 -4.63 -14.21
CA ARG A 49 8.30 -3.41 -13.84
C ARG A 49 7.37 -2.21 -14.10
N LEU A 50 6.78 -1.69 -13.02
CA LEU A 50 6.05 -0.42 -13.04
C LEU A 50 7.09 0.70 -13.01
N LEU A 51 7.15 1.49 -14.07
CA LEU A 51 7.81 2.78 -14.07
C LEU A 51 6.72 3.84 -13.97
N VAL A 52 6.79 4.66 -12.93
CA VAL A 52 5.94 5.85 -12.80
C VAL A 52 6.84 7.05 -13.04
N ASN A 53 6.53 7.87 -14.05
CA ASN A 53 7.25 9.11 -14.36
C ASN A 53 8.78 8.95 -14.32
N HIS A 54 9.33 8.05 -15.16
CA HIS A 54 10.77 7.84 -15.37
C HIS A 54 11.62 7.29 -14.23
N ARG A 55 11.01 6.83 -13.13
CA ARG A 55 11.77 6.24 -12.02
C ARG A 55 11.28 4.83 -11.73
N THR A 56 12.22 3.89 -11.57
CA THR A 56 11.95 2.48 -11.27
C THR A 56 11.08 2.39 -10.01
N GLY A 57 9.80 2.06 -10.20
CA GLY A 57 8.80 2.15 -9.13
C GLY A 57 8.90 0.98 -8.17
N ILE A 58 8.98 -0.27 -8.69
CA ILE A 58 9.22 -1.54 -7.97
C ILE A 58 9.38 -2.68 -9.00
N ALA A 59 10.18 -3.69 -8.66
CA ALA A 59 10.28 -4.98 -9.35
C ALA A 59 9.87 -6.13 -8.41
N GLY A 60 9.27 -7.20 -8.96
CA GLY A 60 8.87 -8.41 -8.20
C GLY A 60 8.84 -9.63 -9.10
N LYS A 61 9.00 -10.83 -8.52
CA LYS A 61 9.07 -12.15 -9.20
C LYS A 61 8.11 -13.23 -8.63
N ASN A 62 7.31 -12.92 -7.60
CA ASN A 62 6.13 -13.72 -7.20
C ASN A 62 4.79 -12.99 -7.48
N TRP A 63 3.78 -13.65 -8.07
CA TRP A 63 2.44 -13.10 -8.36
C TRP A 63 1.45 -13.37 -7.22
N GLU A 64 1.77 -14.32 -6.35
CA GLU A 64 0.96 -14.69 -5.18
C GLU A 64 1.15 -13.70 -4.03
N GLU A 65 2.20 -12.87 -4.09
CA GLU A 65 2.53 -11.86 -3.08
C GLU A 65 2.34 -10.44 -3.65
N PRO A 66 1.14 -9.83 -3.50
CA PRO A 66 0.94 -8.43 -3.84
C PRO A 66 1.77 -7.53 -2.92
N LYS A 67 2.36 -6.46 -3.46
CA LYS A 67 3.12 -5.45 -2.71
C LYS A 67 2.36 -4.13 -2.69
N PHE A 68 2.42 -3.37 -1.58
CA PHE A 68 1.64 -2.15 -1.35
C PHE A 68 2.46 -0.86 -1.11
N PRO A 69 3.40 -0.46 -1.98
CA PRO A 69 4.17 0.79 -1.83
C PRO A 69 3.32 2.07 -1.86
N ASN A 70 3.85 3.11 -1.20
CA ASN A 70 3.37 4.48 -1.39
C ASN A 70 4.08 5.18 -2.54
N LEU A 71 3.31 5.58 -3.56
CA LEU A 71 3.81 6.24 -4.78
C LEU A 71 3.36 7.71 -4.90
N ALA A 72 2.73 8.29 -3.87
CA ALA A 72 2.15 9.63 -3.92
C ALA A 72 3.16 10.70 -4.39
N SER A 73 4.41 10.63 -3.91
CA SER A 73 5.48 11.57 -4.25
C SER A 73 5.92 11.54 -5.72
N ARG A 74 5.47 10.54 -6.49
CA ARG A 74 5.81 10.40 -7.91
C ARG A 74 4.83 11.10 -8.84
N PHE A 75 3.66 11.48 -8.35
CA PHE A 75 2.60 12.07 -9.16
C PHE A 75 2.57 13.60 -9.00
N LYS A 76 2.21 14.30 -10.09
CA LYS A 76 2.13 15.76 -10.15
C LYS A 76 0.77 16.23 -10.64
N LYS A 77 0.39 17.48 -10.37
CA LYS A 77 -0.75 18.12 -11.05
C LYS A 77 -0.51 18.12 -12.57
N GLY A 78 -1.58 17.95 -13.36
CA GLY A 78 -1.51 17.88 -14.82
C GLY A 78 -1.18 16.47 -15.33
N LYS A 79 -0.45 16.39 -16.45
CA LYS A 79 -0.13 15.13 -17.15
C LYS A 79 0.75 14.20 -16.34
N ASN A 80 0.31 12.96 -16.20
CA ASN A 80 1.06 11.87 -15.60
C ASN A 80 1.08 10.65 -16.53
N LEU A 81 2.15 9.86 -16.42
CA LEU A 81 2.32 8.63 -17.17
C LEU A 81 2.65 7.48 -16.21
N VAL A 82 1.83 6.44 -16.28
CA VAL A 82 2.12 5.16 -15.65
C VAL A 82 2.49 4.17 -16.75
N THR A 83 3.65 3.56 -16.61
CA THR A 83 4.19 2.61 -17.59
C THR A 83 4.53 1.29 -16.93
N VAL A 84 4.23 0.22 -17.63
CA VAL A 84 4.08 -1.10 -17.05
C VAL A 84 4.69 -2.08 -18.05
N LEU A 85 5.89 -2.58 -17.75
CA LEU A 85 6.61 -3.62 -18.50
C LEU A 85 6.33 -5.04 -17.95
N ALA A 86 5.49 -5.83 -18.63
CA ALA A 86 5.18 -7.21 -18.27
C ALA A 86 6.06 -8.20 -19.02
N THR A 87 6.81 -9.04 -18.31
CA THR A 87 7.58 -10.13 -18.94
C THR A 87 7.00 -11.46 -18.51
N LYS A 88 6.65 -12.28 -19.49
CA LYS A 88 6.34 -13.68 -19.29
C LYS A 88 7.61 -14.50 -19.55
N GLU A 89 8.13 -15.13 -18.50
CA GLU A 89 9.26 -16.06 -18.55
C GLU A 89 8.77 -17.52 -18.69
N GLY A 90 9.67 -18.44 -19.07
CA GLY A 90 9.41 -19.88 -19.20
C GLY A 90 9.21 -20.36 -20.65
N SER A 91 9.00 -21.67 -20.82
CA SER A 91 8.71 -22.32 -22.11
C SER A 91 7.23 -22.71 -22.22
N GLY A 92 6.62 -22.49 -23.39
CA GLY A 92 5.25 -22.91 -23.70
C GLY A 92 4.11 -21.94 -23.35
N LYS A 93 2.92 -22.28 -23.85
CA LYS A 93 1.69 -21.46 -23.76
C LYS A 93 1.03 -21.53 -22.38
N ASN A 94 1.55 -20.74 -21.45
CA ASN A 94 0.90 -20.47 -20.15
C ASN A 94 0.11 -19.13 -20.12
N PRO A 95 -0.93 -19.02 -19.28
CA PRO A 95 -1.74 -17.81 -19.09
C PRO A 95 -0.95 -16.59 -18.58
N ALA A 96 -1.00 -15.49 -19.32
CA ALA A 96 -0.46 -14.18 -18.94
C ALA A 96 -1.56 -13.12 -18.86
N GLY A 97 -1.40 -12.18 -17.93
CA GLY A 97 -2.36 -11.11 -17.71
C GLY A 97 -1.82 -10.08 -16.72
N LEU A 98 -2.25 -8.84 -16.91
CA LEU A 98 -2.00 -7.70 -16.06
C LEU A 98 -3.26 -7.39 -15.26
N TRP A 99 -3.12 -7.40 -13.94
CA TRP A 99 -4.12 -6.85 -13.04
C TRP A 99 -3.48 -5.77 -12.18
N LEU A 100 -4.00 -4.54 -12.30
CA LEU A 100 -3.51 -3.36 -11.61
C LEU A 100 -4.68 -2.51 -11.17
N GLY A 101 -4.59 -1.98 -9.95
CA GLY A 101 -5.49 -0.95 -9.43
C GLY A 101 -4.68 0.05 -8.61
N ILE A 102 -4.89 1.33 -8.87
CA ILE A 102 -4.33 2.45 -8.12
C ILE A 102 -5.49 3.36 -7.72
N ARG A 103 -5.69 3.58 -6.42
CA ARG A 103 -6.58 4.65 -5.94
C ARG A 103 -5.78 5.90 -5.65
N PHE A 104 -6.26 7.02 -6.14
CA PHE A 104 -5.79 8.36 -5.86
C PHE A 104 -6.69 9.01 -4.80
N GLN A 105 -6.11 9.66 -3.79
CA GLN A 105 -6.83 10.49 -2.81
C GLN A 105 -6.27 11.92 -2.83
N PHE A 106 -7.16 12.89 -2.97
CA PHE A 106 -6.82 14.30 -3.13
C PHE A 106 -6.99 15.08 -1.83
N ALA A 107 -6.46 16.31 -1.82
CA ALA A 107 -6.49 17.16 -0.62
C ALA A 107 -7.91 17.57 -0.21
N ASP A 108 -8.84 17.63 -1.15
CA ASP A 108 -10.27 17.91 -0.94
C ASP A 108 -11.07 16.69 -0.43
N GLY A 109 -10.40 15.54 -0.23
CA GLY A 109 -11.01 14.30 0.21
C GLY A 109 -11.62 13.46 -0.91
N SER A 110 -11.64 13.95 -2.15
CA SER A 110 -12.10 13.18 -3.31
C SER A 110 -11.14 12.03 -3.62
N THR A 111 -11.67 11.01 -4.31
CA THR A 111 -10.89 9.85 -4.75
C THR A 111 -11.07 9.58 -6.24
N MET A 112 -10.04 9.06 -6.89
CA MET A 112 -10.09 8.60 -8.28
C MET A 112 -9.43 7.24 -8.40
N ASP A 113 -10.02 6.32 -9.15
CA ASP A 113 -9.42 5.01 -9.39
C ASP A 113 -8.87 4.91 -10.81
N MET A 114 -7.69 4.30 -10.94
CA MET A 114 -7.15 3.83 -12.21
C MET A 114 -6.97 2.32 -12.12
N VAL A 115 -7.69 1.60 -12.96
CA VAL A 115 -7.65 0.14 -13.03
C VAL A 115 -7.10 -0.31 -14.38
N SER A 116 -6.60 -1.54 -14.44
CA SER A 116 -6.26 -2.20 -15.69
C SER A 116 -7.54 -2.61 -16.43
N ASP A 117 -7.84 -1.90 -17.51
CA ASP A 117 -9.03 -2.06 -18.36
C ASP A 117 -8.66 -1.89 -19.85
N GLN A 118 -9.64 -2.00 -20.74
CA GLN A 118 -9.44 -1.89 -22.19
C GLN A 118 -8.84 -0.54 -22.62
N SER A 119 -8.97 0.51 -21.82
CA SER A 119 -8.48 1.86 -22.17
C SER A 119 -6.95 2.02 -22.03
N TRP A 120 -6.23 0.95 -21.70
CA TRP A 120 -4.77 0.91 -21.73
C TRP A 120 -4.25 0.64 -23.14
N LYS A 121 -3.12 1.25 -23.50
CA LYS A 121 -2.40 0.90 -24.73
C LYS A 121 -1.47 -0.28 -24.47
N VAL A 122 -1.20 -1.07 -25.50
CA VAL A 122 -0.30 -2.22 -25.42
C VAL A 122 0.54 -2.41 -26.68
N SER A 123 1.81 -2.77 -26.49
CA SER A 123 2.72 -3.22 -27.54
C SER A 123 3.51 -4.44 -27.07
N THR A 124 3.90 -5.31 -27.99
CA THR A 124 4.89 -6.39 -27.77
C THR A 124 6.26 -6.06 -28.35
N LYS A 125 6.37 -4.92 -29.04
CA LYS A 125 7.63 -4.41 -29.59
C LYS A 125 8.21 -3.38 -28.63
N ASN A 126 9.49 -3.55 -28.30
CA ASN A 126 10.23 -2.53 -27.59
C ASN A 126 10.44 -1.34 -28.54
N SER A 127 10.00 -0.15 -28.13
CA SER A 127 10.23 1.09 -28.87
C SER A 127 11.02 2.04 -27.97
N ASP A 128 12.07 2.65 -28.50
CA ASP A 128 12.89 3.56 -27.71
C ASP A 128 12.05 4.74 -27.19
N GLY A 129 12.22 5.06 -25.91
CA GLY A 129 11.46 6.13 -25.26
C GLY A 129 9.99 5.83 -25.01
N TRP A 130 9.48 4.60 -25.22
CA TRP A 130 8.06 4.25 -24.98
C TRP A 130 7.51 4.64 -23.60
N ASN A 131 8.41 4.77 -22.62
CA ASN A 131 8.12 5.11 -21.24
C ASN A 131 8.20 6.64 -20.97
N THR A 132 8.24 7.49 -22.00
CA THR A 132 8.31 8.95 -21.87
C THR A 132 7.00 9.67 -22.11
N SER A 133 6.86 10.85 -21.51
CA SER A 133 5.68 11.71 -21.68
C SER A 133 5.48 12.16 -23.13
N GLU A 134 6.57 12.28 -23.88
CA GLU A 134 6.61 12.75 -25.27
C GLU A 134 6.35 11.64 -26.29
N PHE A 135 6.42 10.37 -25.87
CA PHE A 135 6.21 9.25 -26.77
C PHE A 135 4.78 9.23 -27.30
N ASP A 136 4.63 9.07 -28.61
CA ASP A 136 3.35 8.92 -29.28
C ASP A 136 2.98 7.44 -29.39
N ASP A 137 1.99 7.00 -28.61
CA ASP A 137 1.42 5.65 -28.64
C ASP A 137 0.05 5.60 -29.32
N THR A 138 -0.32 6.59 -30.14
CA THR A 138 -1.58 6.60 -30.89
C THR A 138 -1.73 5.39 -31.80
N THR A 139 -0.62 4.90 -32.36
CA THR A 139 -0.57 3.70 -33.22
C THR A 139 -0.66 2.39 -32.43
N TRP A 140 -0.54 2.43 -31.10
CA TRP A 140 -0.62 1.24 -30.27
C TRP A 140 -2.06 0.77 -30.13
N ARG A 141 -2.22 -0.54 -30.07
CA ARG A 141 -3.53 -1.17 -29.88
C ARG A 141 -3.98 -0.99 -28.44
N GLU A 142 -5.30 -1.05 -28.25
CA GLU A 142 -5.89 -1.15 -26.92
C GLU A 142 -5.63 -2.54 -26.31
N ALA A 143 -5.54 -2.59 -24.99
CA ALA A 143 -5.40 -3.83 -24.25
C ALA A 143 -6.70 -4.65 -24.32
N SER A 144 -6.57 -5.96 -24.37
CA SER A 144 -7.73 -6.86 -24.35
C SER A 144 -8.13 -7.19 -22.91
N GLU A 145 -9.40 -7.03 -22.56
CA GLU A 145 -9.92 -7.48 -21.28
C GLU A 145 -10.10 -8.99 -21.25
N LEU A 146 -9.47 -9.62 -20.25
CA LEU A 146 -9.62 -11.04 -19.97
C LEU A 146 -10.82 -11.26 -19.06
N GLY A 147 -10.90 -10.56 -17.93
CA GLY A 147 -12.01 -10.65 -16.98
C GLY A 147 -11.70 -10.17 -15.56
N GLY A 148 -12.61 -10.45 -14.62
CA GLY A 148 -12.59 -9.99 -13.23
C GLY A 148 -11.71 -10.81 -12.28
N MET A 149 -11.81 -10.54 -10.98
CA MET A 149 -10.96 -11.14 -9.94
C MET A 149 -11.14 -12.65 -9.77
N ASP A 150 -12.33 -13.18 -10.04
CA ASP A 150 -12.65 -14.61 -9.90
C ASP A 150 -12.24 -15.46 -11.11
N MET A 151 -11.69 -14.83 -12.16
CA MET A 151 -11.40 -15.51 -13.43
C MET A 151 -10.33 -16.59 -13.28
N ALA A 152 -10.64 -17.79 -13.80
CA ALA A 152 -9.68 -18.85 -14.01
C ALA A 152 -8.60 -18.44 -15.03
N PRO A 153 -7.34 -18.87 -14.85
CA PRO A 153 -6.85 -19.80 -13.82
C PRO A 153 -6.38 -19.13 -12.54
N TRP A 154 -6.46 -17.81 -12.44
CA TRP A 154 -5.86 -17.07 -11.32
C TRP A 154 -6.72 -17.11 -10.06
N GLY A 155 -8.04 -16.93 -10.17
CA GLY A 155 -8.95 -16.93 -9.02
C GLY A 155 -8.47 -16.01 -7.89
N LEU A 156 -8.08 -14.78 -8.25
CA LEU A 156 -7.39 -13.84 -7.35
C LEU A 156 -8.17 -13.56 -6.08
N ALA A 157 -9.50 -13.44 -6.16
CA ALA A 157 -10.35 -13.19 -4.98
C ALA A 157 -10.23 -14.27 -3.90
N LYS A 158 -9.96 -15.53 -4.28
CA LYS A 158 -9.79 -16.65 -3.34
C LYS A 158 -8.38 -16.76 -2.79
N ARG A 159 -7.39 -16.33 -3.57
CA ARG A 159 -5.96 -16.48 -3.24
C ARG A 159 -5.41 -15.29 -2.48
N MET A 160 -5.89 -14.08 -2.78
CA MET A 160 -5.55 -12.91 -2.01
C MET A 160 -6.37 -12.94 -0.73
N LYS A 161 -5.75 -13.34 0.39
CA LYS A 161 -6.28 -13.11 1.73
C LYS A 161 -6.20 -11.61 2.03
N MET A 162 -6.98 -10.81 1.29
CA MET A 162 -7.01 -9.37 1.49
C MET A 162 -7.68 -9.14 2.84
N SER A 163 -6.93 -8.63 3.81
CA SER A 163 -7.58 -8.06 4.98
C SER A 163 -8.47 -6.90 4.52
N GLY A 164 -9.63 -6.69 5.15
CA GLY A 164 -10.47 -5.53 4.86
C GLY A 164 -9.70 -4.20 4.96
N SER A 165 -8.64 -4.17 5.77
CA SER A 165 -7.70 -3.05 5.88
C SER A 165 -6.80 -2.84 4.64
N GLU A 166 -6.48 -3.88 3.87
CA GLU A 166 -5.69 -3.79 2.64
C GLU A 166 -6.56 -3.38 1.44
N LEU A 167 -7.84 -3.74 1.48
CA LEU A 167 -8.89 -3.27 0.57
C LEU A 167 -9.44 -1.88 0.95
N ALA A 168 -9.00 -1.31 2.07
CA ALA A 168 -9.41 0.01 2.55
C ALA A 168 -8.75 1.11 1.70
N PHE A 169 -9.22 1.21 0.48
CA PHE A 169 -8.85 2.24 -0.47
C PHE A 169 -9.22 3.65 0.07
N GLY A 170 -8.31 4.30 0.78
CA GLY A 170 -8.42 5.70 1.25
C GLY A 170 -9.47 5.99 2.33
N GLY A 171 -10.19 4.96 2.81
CA GLY A 171 -11.31 5.12 3.73
C GLY A 171 -10.96 4.55 5.09
N ARG A 172 -11.00 5.39 6.13
CA ARG A 172 -11.01 4.97 7.54
C ARG A 172 -11.86 3.70 7.68
N PHE A 173 -11.23 2.56 7.95
CA PHE A 173 -11.98 1.37 8.28
C PHE A 173 -12.50 1.50 9.70
N ARG A 174 -13.75 1.11 9.93
CA ARG A 174 -14.18 0.87 11.31
C ARG A 174 -13.36 -0.31 11.80
N GLU A 175 -12.65 -0.13 12.91
CA GLU A 175 -11.85 -1.19 13.53
C GLU A 175 -12.65 -2.49 13.72
N SER A 176 -13.97 -2.36 13.92
CA SER A 176 -14.93 -3.46 14.00
C SER A 176 -14.95 -4.40 12.78
N LEU A 177 -14.52 -3.96 11.60
CA LEU A 177 -14.47 -4.74 10.35
C LEU A 177 -13.11 -5.41 10.09
N GLN A 178 -12.09 -5.10 10.89
CA GLN A 178 -10.82 -5.83 10.84
C GLN A 178 -10.94 -7.16 11.58
N ASN A 179 -10.25 -8.19 11.08
CA ASN A 179 -10.07 -9.45 11.80
C ASN A 179 -9.36 -9.18 13.13
N LYS A 180 -9.72 -9.94 14.16
CA LYS A 180 -9.06 -9.82 15.46
C LYS A 180 -7.60 -10.28 15.34
N THR A 181 -6.69 -9.46 15.83
CA THR A 181 -5.29 -9.82 16.07
C THR A 181 -5.11 -10.34 17.50
N ALA A 182 -3.97 -10.99 17.77
CA ALA A 182 -3.61 -11.38 19.14
C ALA A 182 -3.59 -10.16 20.08
N LEU A 183 -3.08 -9.01 19.61
CA LEU A 183 -3.05 -7.76 20.38
C LEU A 183 -4.46 -7.22 20.66
N THR A 184 -5.34 -7.12 19.68
CA THR A 184 -6.72 -6.63 19.92
C THR A 184 -7.53 -7.58 20.80
N THR A 185 -7.27 -8.88 20.69
CA THR A 185 -7.86 -9.90 21.58
C THR A 185 -7.35 -9.71 23.00
N ALA A 186 -6.04 -9.50 23.18
CA ALA A 186 -5.43 -9.18 24.46
C ALA A 186 -6.07 -7.93 25.09
N LEU A 187 -6.15 -6.83 24.33
CA LEU A 187 -6.71 -5.55 24.77
C LEU A 187 -8.24 -5.56 24.99
N GLY A 188 -8.84 -6.75 25.04
CA GLY A 188 -10.20 -6.95 25.50
C GLY A 188 -11.25 -6.69 24.45
N ARG A 189 -10.92 -6.76 23.15
CA ARG A 189 -11.95 -6.75 22.09
C ARG A 189 -12.79 -8.03 22.20
N PRO A 190 -14.01 -7.97 22.79
CA PRO A 190 -14.79 -9.16 23.09
C PRO A 190 -15.32 -9.78 21.79
N ASN A 191 -15.70 -11.06 21.82
CA ASN A 191 -16.39 -11.63 20.66
C ASN A 191 -17.70 -10.86 20.43
N ARG A 192 -18.20 -10.76 19.18
CA ARG A 192 -19.36 -9.90 18.86
C ARG A 192 -20.62 -10.26 19.65
N GLU A 193 -20.66 -11.47 20.22
CA GLU A 193 -21.73 -11.99 21.06
C GLU A 193 -21.59 -11.68 22.56
N GLN A 194 -20.48 -11.07 23.00
CA GLN A 194 -20.23 -10.75 24.40
C GLN A 194 -20.34 -9.24 24.63
N VAL A 195 -21.26 -8.85 25.51
CA VAL A 195 -21.41 -7.47 25.98
C VAL A 195 -20.78 -7.36 27.36
N THR A 196 -19.77 -6.50 27.49
CA THR A 196 -19.16 -6.15 28.78
C THR A 196 -19.56 -4.73 29.14
N THR A 197 -20.16 -4.53 30.32
CA THR A 197 -20.63 -3.21 30.79
C THR A 197 -19.59 -2.46 31.62
N THR A 198 -18.48 -3.13 32.00
CA THR A 198 -17.39 -2.55 32.78
C THR A 198 -16.05 -2.76 32.09
N ARG A 199 -15.12 -1.80 32.26
CA ARG A 199 -13.73 -1.96 31.85
C ARG A 199 -12.87 -2.06 33.11
N PRO A 200 -12.17 -3.20 33.34
CA PRO A 200 -11.22 -3.30 34.43
C PRO A 200 -10.11 -2.25 34.30
N SER A 201 -9.71 -1.63 35.42
CA SER A 201 -8.63 -0.63 35.46
C SER A 201 -7.23 -1.26 35.51
N VAL A 202 -7.13 -2.55 35.81
CA VAL A 202 -5.87 -3.29 35.90
C VAL A 202 -5.69 -4.15 34.64
N ALA A 203 -4.52 -4.06 34.02
CA ALA A 203 -4.16 -4.88 32.86
C ALA A 203 -4.05 -6.36 33.25
N THR A 204 -4.58 -7.25 32.43
CA THR A 204 -4.37 -8.69 32.58
C THR A 204 -2.94 -9.09 32.22
N THR A 205 -2.45 -10.24 32.71
CA THR A 205 -1.12 -10.75 32.37
C THR A 205 -0.89 -10.87 30.86
N LEU A 206 -1.93 -11.28 30.12
CA LEU A 206 -1.88 -11.40 28.66
C LEU A 206 -1.82 -10.02 27.98
N GLN A 207 -2.50 -9.00 28.52
CA GLN A 207 -2.38 -7.61 28.06
C GLN A 207 -0.98 -7.06 28.31
N ALA A 208 -0.44 -7.24 29.51
CA ALA A 208 0.91 -6.81 29.84
C ALA A 208 1.95 -7.46 28.92
N LEU A 209 1.86 -8.77 28.69
CA LEU A 209 2.77 -9.48 27.79
C LEU A 209 2.66 -8.98 26.34
N ALA A 210 1.44 -8.74 25.85
CA ALA A 210 1.20 -8.24 24.50
C ALA A 210 1.70 -6.79 24.32
N LEU A 211 1.64 -5.96 25.37
CA LEU A 211 2.16 -4.59 25.33
C LEU A 211 3.69 -4.56 25.43
N THR A 212 4.31 -5.35 26.31
CA THR A 212 5.76 -5.30 26.48
C THR A 212 6.53 -6.00 25.34
N ASN A 213 6.08 -7.19 24.92
CA ASN A 213 6.85 -8.06 24.02
C ASN A 213 6.02 -8.62 22.84
N GLY A 214 4.85 -8.04 22.55
CA GLY A 214 3.99 -8.53 21.48
C GLY A 214 4.55 -8.23 20.09
N GLU A 215 4.73 -9.27 19.27
CA GLU A 215 5.18 -9.15 17.88
C GLU A 215 4.33 -8.16 17.06
N VAL A 216 3.01 -8.17 17.26
CA VAL A 216 2.09 -7.28 16.56
C VAL A 216 2.34 -5.81 16.90
N LEU A 217 2.54 -5.47 18.18
CA LEU A 217 2.79 -4.09 18.58
C LEU A 217 4.17 -3.63 18.12
N SER A 218 5.18 -4.48 18.26
CA SER A 218 6.53 -4.20 17.78
C SER A 218 6.56 -3.94 16.27
N ALA A 219 5.89 -4.77 15.46
CA ALA A 219 5.79 -4.56 14.03
C ALA A 219 5.08 -3.24 13.69
N LEU A 220 4.00 -2.90 14.38
CA LEU A 220 3.27 -1.63 14.18
C LEU A 220 4.14 -0.41 14.52
N ILE A 221 4.90 -0.47 15.62
CA ILE A 221 5.79 0.61 16.04
C ILE A 221 6.92 0.79 15.02
N LYS A 222 7.53 -0.30 14.55
CA LYS A 222 8.57 -0.27 13.51
C LYS A 222 8.07 0.28 12.18
N ASP A 223 6.91 -0.16 11.71
CA ASP A 223 6.27 0.35 10.50
C ASP A 223 5.93 1.85 10.64
N GLY A 224 5.44 2.26 11.82
CA GLY A 224 5.19 3.66 12.15
C GLY A 224 6.47 4.50 12.15
N ALA A 225 7.55 3.98 12.72
CA ALA A 225 8.84 4.66 12.80
C ALA A 225 9.43 4.90 11.41
N THR A 226 9.43 3.89 10.53
CA THR A 226 9.91 4.04 9.14
C THR A 226 9.09 5.07 8.36
N ALA A 227 7.76 5.06 8.53
CA ALA A 227 6.88 6.03 7.89
C ALA A 227 7.17 7.46 8.37
N LEU A 228 7.29 7.68 9.68
CA LEU A 228 7.55 9.00 10.27
C LEU A 228 8.97 9.51 9.97
N ALA A 229 9.97 8.63 9.95
CA ALA A 229 11.34 8.99 9.57
C ALA A 229 11.41 9.47 8.11
N SER A 230 10.59 8.89 7.22
CA SER A 230 10.55 9.29 5.81
C SER A 230 9.84 10.63 5.53
N GLU A 231 9.06 11.16 6.49
CA GLU A 231 8.26 12.38 6.28
C GLU A 231 9.10 13.67 6.25
N GLY A 232 10.35 13.64 6.78
CA GLY A 232 11.36 14.68 6.57
C GLY A 232 11.16 15.97 7.38
N GLY A 233 11.20 15.89 8.71
CA GLY A 233 11.12 17.05 9.62
C GLY A 233 12.10 16.96 10.78
N GLU A 234 12.23 18.06 11.53
CA GLU A 234 13.08 18.13 12.72
C GLU A 234 12.63 17.12 13.79
N ARG A 235 13.57 16.32 14.31
CA ARG A 235 13.30 15.18 15.20
C ARG A 235 12.61 15.62 16.50
N GLN A 236 13.00 16.76 17.07
CA GLN A 236 12.33 17.33 18.25
C GLN A 236 10.88 17.73 17.96
N GLY A 237 10.62 18.29 16.77
CA GLY A 237 9.27 18.60 16.32
C GLY A 237 8.41 17.34 16.13
N LEU A 238 9.02 16.21 15.76
CA LEU A 238 8.32 14.93 15.66
C LEU A 238 7.88 14.41 17.03
N ALA A 239 8.77 14.41 18.03
CA ALA A 239 8.43 13.97 19.38
C ALA A 239 7.23 14.75 19.96
N LYS A 240 7.22 16.08 19.79
CA LYS A 240 6.08 16.92 20.20
C LYS A 240 4.78 16.56 19.46
N ARG A 241 4.85 16.27 18.16
CA ARG A 241 3.68 15.82 17.38
C ARG A 241 3.15 14.48 17.87
N VAL A 242 4.05 13.54 18.20
CA VAL A 242 3.67 12.22 18.74
C VAL A 242 2.94 12.38 20.08
N PHE A 243 3.49 13.17 21.00
CA PHE A 243 2.84 13.45 22.30
C PHE A 243 1.46 14.11 22.14
N MET A 244 1.35 15.13 21.30
CA MET A 244 0.07 15.78 21.02
C MET A 244 -0.94 14.81 20.39
N ALA A 245 -0.50 13.90 19.53
CA ALA A 245 -1.37 12.93 18.88
C ALA A 245 -1.78 11.77 19.82
N ALA A 246 -0.89 11.35 20.70
CA ALA A 246 -1.09 10.20 21.59
C ALA A 246 -1.79 10.59 22.90
N LEU A 247 -1.40 11.71 23.51
CA LEU A 247 -1.83 12.13 24.85
C LEU A 247 -2.60 13.46 24.87
N GLY A 248 -2.67 14.18 23.74
CA GLY A 248 -3.36 15.47 23.67
C GLY A 248 -2.65 16.63 24.39
N ARG A 249 -1.44 16.41 24.92
CA ARG A 249 -0.61 17.42 25.61
C ARG A 249 0.79 17.49 25.03
N SER A 250 1.49 18.60 25.28
CA SER A 250 2.92 18.69 24.99
C SER A 250 3.75 17.94 26.06
N PRO A 251 4.97 17.47 25.72
CA PRO A 251 5.86 16.89 26.70
C PRO A 251 6.20 17.89 27.82
N ASN A 252 6.35 17.40 29.04
CA ASN A 252 6.88 18.20 30.14
C ASN A 252 8.41 18.37 30.01
N GLN A 253 9.03 19.11 30.94
CA GLN A 253 10.47 19.41 30.85
C GLN A 253 11.35 18.16 30.98
N ALA A 254 10.99 17.22 31.87
CA ALA A 254 11.73 15.97 32.05
C ALA A 254 11.60 15.04 30.82
N GLU A 255 10.39 14.90 30.28
CA GLU A 255 10.11 14.16 29.06
C GLU A 255 10.85 14.76 27.86
N SER A 256 10.87 16.09 27.74
CA SER A 256 11.59 16.77 26.65
C SER A 256 13.09 16.47 26.68
N THR A 257 13.70 16.42 27.86
CA THR A 257 15.11 16.04 28.02
C THR A 257 15.36 14.60 27.60
N MET A 258 14.55 13.65 28.08
CA MET A 258 14.67 12.23 27.69
C MET A 258 14.47 12.04 26.18
N LEU A 259 13.51 12.74 25.57
CA LEU A 259 13.26 12.67 24.13
C LEU A 259 14.42 13.25 23.31
N ALA A 260 15.10 14.28 23.83
CA ALA A 260 16.30 14.83 23.19
C ALA A 260 17.44 13.82 23.18
N GLU A 261 17.63 13.07 24.27
CA GLU A 261 18.61 11.97 24.37
C GLU A 261 18.27 10.81 23.42
N LEU A 262 17.00 10.38 23.37
CA LEU A 262 16.58 9.31 22.45
C LEU A 262 16.71 9.72 20.98
N SER A 263 16.56 11.02 20.68
CA SER A 263 16.64 11.55 19.32
C SER A 263 18.06 11.80 18.82
N SER A 264 19.08 11.70 19.68
CA SER A 264 20.49 11.94 19.31
C SER A 264 21.18 10.75 18.66
N GLY A 265 20.50 9.62 18.48
CA GLY A 265 21.04 8.46 17.77
C GLY A 265 21.38 8.76 16.31
N ASP A 266 22.41 8.07 15.80
CA ASP A 266 22.86 8.17 14.41
C ASP A 266 21.80 7.62 13.43
N ASN A 267 21.03 6.61 13.86
CA ASN A 267 19.97 6.01 13.05
C ASN A 267 18.61 6.65 13.33
N GLY A 268 18.18 7.52 12.41
CA GLY A 268 16.91 8.24 12.55
C GLY A 268 15.66 7.36 12.58
N ALA A 269 15.69 6.12 12.08
CA ALA A 269 14.54 5.22 12.17
C ALA A 269 14.43 4.59 13.56
N GLU A 270 15.55 4.11 14.11
CA GLU A 270 15.61 3.51 15.45
C GLU A 270 15.27 4.54 16.53
N SER A 271 15.81 5.75 16.44
CA SER A 271 15.46 6.83 17.39
C SER A 271 13.97 7.16 17.40
N VAL A 272 13.29 7.09 16.26
CA VAL A 272 11.83 7.30 16.20
C VAL A 272 11.09 6.11 16.79
N GLU A 273 11.59 4.90 16.59
CA GLU A 273 11.06 3.69 17.20
C GLU A 273 11.11 3.78 18.73
N ASP A 274 12.24 4.19 19.30
CA ASP A 274 12.43 4.36 20.74
C ASP A 274 11.47 5.40 21.33
N VAL A 275 11.27 6.53 20.64
CA VAL A 275 10.31 7.56 21.05
C VAL A 275 8.88 7.02 21.05
N LEU A 276 8.49 6.24 20.03
CA LEU A 276 7.17 5.61 19.98
C LEU A 276 7.00 4.61 21.12
N TRP A 277 8.01 3.77 21.38
CA TRP A 277 8.01 2.86 22.52
C TRP A 277 7.85 3.59 23.85
N ALA A 278 8.64 4.62 24.10
CA ALA A 278 8.57 5.41 25.32
C ALA A 278 7.15 5.96 25.57
N VAL A 279 6.51 6.52 24.55
CA VAL A 279 5.13 7.04 24.66
C VAL A 279 4.12 5.92 24.88
N THR A 280 4.23 4.80 24.16
CA THR A 280 3.30 3.67 24.31
C THR A 280 3.42 2.94 25.65
N MET A 281 4.55 3.10 26.34
CA MET A 281 4.81 2.56 27.67
C MET A 281 4.34 3.46 28.81
N LEU A 282 3.92 4.70 28.51
CA LEU A 282 3.38 5.58 29.55
C LEU A 282 2.05 5.03 30.09
N PRO A 283 1.84 5.03 31.42
CA PRO A 283 0.56 4.65 32.01
C PRO A 283 -0.59 5.47 31.43
N GLU A 284 -0.36 6.76 31.16
CA GLU A 284 -1.32 7.68 30.55
C GLU A 284 -1.76 7.27 29.14
N PHE A 285 -0.91 6.55 28.40
CA PHE A 285 -1.26 6.01 27.09
C PHE A 285 -2.02 4.68 27.22
N GLN A 286 -1.58 3.83 28.14
CA GLN A 286 -2.13 2.48 28.32
C GLN A 286 -3.47 2.48 29.05
N LEU A 287 -3.68 3.46 29.93
CA LEU A 287 -4.82 3.57 30.82
C LEU A 287 -5.58 4.86 30.50
N ILE A 288 -6.87 4.72 30.20
CA ILE A 288 -7.79 5.85 30.14
C ILE A 288 -8.31 6.02 31.56
N TYR A 289 -7.88 7.09 32.24
CA TYR A 289 -8.39 7.49 33.55
C TYR A 289 -9.74 8.21 33.43
#